data_AF-A0A2V5Q163-F1
#
_entry.id   AF-A0A2V5Q163-F1
#
_cell.length_a   1.000
_cell.length_b   1.000
_cell.length_c   1.000
_cell.angle_alpha   90.00
_cell.angle_beta   90.00
_cell.angle_gamma   90.00
#
_symmetry.space_group_name_H-M   'P 1'
#
loop_
_entity.id
_entity.type
_entity.pdbx_description
1 polymer ?
#
loop_
_entity_poly.entity_id
_entity_poly.type
_entity_poly.pdbx_seq_one_letter_code
_entity_poly.pdbx_strand_id
1 'polypeptide(L)'
;MMAETAEEISRRPEIRKELQRATGEKRPEKVRAHGRDKFWFVAHALILAGCAVIYWLLSVKLIPLPQTGMNIADRLLRGTALTVIVLAIARAISVYALARIEDSSTRFTLQRVMHLVVALAIAVIVISIIFVNWYGAVATLGIGSIIIGLAVQTPMKSFIAWIYILVRQPFRVGDRIQIGDATGDVIDVSYLDTTLWEFGGKYISGDHPSGRLIKFPNEKVLDELIYN
;
A
#
# COMPACT_ATOMS: atom_id res chain seq x y z
N MET A 1 58.13 5.69 63.48
CA MET A 1 56.83 5.95 62.83
C MET A 1 55.77 5.17 63.59
N MET A 2 55.12 5.80 64.56
CA MET A 2 54.00 5.21 65.28
C MET A 2 52.73 5.64 64.56
N ALA A 3 51.93 4.67 64.11
CA ALA A 3 50.64 4.92 63.50
C ALA A 3 49.72 5.53 64.55
N GLU A 4 49.33 6.80 64.38
CA GLU A 4 48.24 7.39 65.15
C GLU A 4 47.00 6.49 64.98
N THR A 5 46.43 6.05 66.10
CA THR A 5 45.24 5.21 66.13
C THR A 5 44.04 5.99 65.57
N ALA A 6 43.23 5.34 64.74
CA ALA A 6 42.09 5.96 64.03
C ALA A 6 41.09 6.69 64.95
N GLU A 7 41.06 6.34 66.23
CA GLU A 7 40.21 6.96 67.25
C GLU A 7 40.72 8.33 67.70
N GLU A 8 42.04 8.57 67.65
CA GLU A 8 42.66 9.85 68.00
C GLU A 8 42.55 10.85 66.84
N ILE A 9 42.60 10.34 65.60
CA ILE A 9 42.38 11.11 64.38
C ILE A 9 40.93 11.61 64.28
N SER A 10 39.92 10.83 64.71
CA SER A 10 38.51 11.25 64.67
C SER A 10 38.14 12.33 65.69
N ARG A 11 38.93 12.47 66.76
CA ARG A 11 38.73 13.50 67.81
C ARG A 11 39.24 14.88 67.41
N ARG A 12 40.01 15.00 66.32
CA ARG A 12 40.47 16.29 65.82
C ARG A 12 39.28 17.14 65.36
N PRO A 13 39.21 18.43 65.75
CA PRO A 13 38.06 19.27 65.46
C PRO A 13 37.82 19.47 63.94
N GLU A 14 38.87 19.39 63.12
CA GLU A 14 38.80 19.47 61.66
C GLU A 14 38.15 18.23 61.05
N ILE A 15 38.56 17.03 61.48
CA ILE A 15 38.04 15.76 60.95
C ILE A 15 36.63 15.49 61.46
N ARG A 16 36.29 15.93 62.68
CA ARG A 16 34.90 15.91 63.18
C ARG A 16 33.97 16.76 62.31
N LYS A 17 34.45 17.89 61.80
CA LYS A 17 33.69 18.79 60.92
C LYS A 17 33.45 18.15 59.54
N GLU A 18 34.44 17.44 59.03
CA GLU A 18 34.34 16.70 57.75
C GLU A 18 33.55 15.39 57.90
N LEU A 19 33.66 14.68 59.03
CA LEU A 19 32.79 13.55 59.38
C LEU A 19 31.34 14.01 59.52
N GLN A 20 31.07 15.17 60.13
CA GLN A 20 29.71 15.72 60.17
C GLN A 20 29.16 16.12 58.79
N ARG A 21 30.01 16.55 57.86
CA ARG A 21 29.64 16.76 56.44
C ARG A 21 29.35 15.43 55.72
N ALA A 22 30.16 14.40 55.95
CA ALA A 22 30.00 13.08 55.33
C ALA A 22 28.87 12.24 55.97
N THR A 23 28.55 12.49 57.24
CA THR A 23 27.51 11.79 58.03
C THR A 23 26.17 12.53 57.99
N GLY A 24 26.08 13.65 57.28
CA GLY A 24 24.79 14.28 56.96
C GLY A 24 23.91 13.29 56.19
N GLU A 25 22.82 12.86 56.82
CA GLU A 25 21.83 11.92 56.28
C GLU A 25 21.61 12.11 54.77
N LYS A 26 21.98 11.11 53.96
CA LYS A 26 21.35 10.91 52.66
C LYS A 26 19.88 10.58 52.92
N ARG A 27 19.04 11.61 53.03
CA ARG A 27 17.59 11.44 53.00
C ARG A 27 17.26 10.72 51.69
N PRO A 28 16.60 9.55 51.72
CA PRO A 28 16.12 8.95 50.49
C PRO A 28 15.06 9.91 49.93
N GLU A 29 15.38 10.56 48.82
CA GLU A 29 14.46 11.43 48.11
C GLU A 29 13.32 10.53 47.58
N LYS A 30 12.24 10.43 48.36
CA LYS A 30 11.03 9.73 47.94
C LYS A 30 10.42 10.54 46.79
N VAL A 31 10.69 10.10 45.56
CA VAL A 31 10.00 10.58 44.35
C VAL A 31 8.50 10.40 44.58
N ARG A 32 7.81 11.50 44.90
CA ARG A 32 6.36 11.53 45.00
C ARG A 32 5.81 11.47 43.59
N ALA A 33 5.41 10.28 43.14
CA ALA A 33 4.49 10.16 42.01
C ALA A 33 3.19 10.88 42.40
N HIS A 34 3.00 12.08 41.86
CA HIS A 34 1.84 12.92 42.11
C HIS A 34 0.63 12.30 41.40
N GLY A 35 -0.04 11.36 42.07
CA GLY A 35 -1.23 10.66 41.59
C GLY A 35 -2.46 11.56 41.55
N ARG A 36 -2.42 12.60 40.71
CA ARG A 36 -3.50 13.58 40.50
C ARG A 36 -3.87 13.73 39.02
N ASP A 37 -3.50 12.73 38.24
CA ASP A 37 -3.54 12.67 36.79
C ASP A 37 -4.66 11.72 36.30
N LYS A 38 -5.03 10.71 37.09
CA LYS A 38 -6.11 9.78 36.71
C LYS A 38 -7.49 10.43 36.54
N PHE A 39 -7.84 11.43 37.36
CA PHE A 39 -9.15 12.07 37.29
C PHE A 39 -9.31 12.92 36.02
N TRP A 40 -8.22 13.54 35.57
CA TRP A 40 -8.22 14.34 34.35
C TRP A 40 -8.21 13.45 33.10
N PHE A 41 -7.48 12.33 33.09
CA PHE A 41 -7.56 11.32 32.03
C PHE A 41 -8.96 10.72 31.88
N VAL A 42 -9.63 10.41 32.99
CA VAL A 42 -11.02 9.89 32.95
C VAL A 42 -11.99 10.96 32.44
N ALA A 43 -11.81 12.22 32.82
CA ALA A 43 -12.59 13.33 32.27
C ALA A 43 -12.37 13.51 30.75
N HIS A 44 -11.13 13.35 30.27
CA HIS A 44 -10.81 13.46 28.84
C HIS A 44 -11.30 12.25 28.05
N ALA A 45 -11.23 11.04 28.61
CA ALA A 45 -11.81 9.85 28.02
C ALA A 45 -13.34 9.94 27.93
N LEU A 46 -14.00 10.54 28.93
CA LEU A 46 -15.44 10.79 28.92
C LEU A 46 -15.85 11.89 27.93
N ILE A 47 -15.04 12.94 27.75
CA ILE A 47 -15.28 13.98 26.74
C ILE A 47 -15.04 13.43 25.33
N LEU A 48 -14.02 12.58 25.13
CA LEU A 48 -13.72 11.96 23.85
C LEU A 48 -14.77 10.89 23.48
N ALA A 49 -15.21 10.09 24.45
CA ALA A 49 -16.35 9.20 24.30
C ALA A 49 -17.64 9.99 24.05
N GLY A 50 -17.84 11.13 24.73
CA GLY A 50 -18.97 12.04 24.50
C GLY A 50 -18.95 12.64 23.10
N CYS A 51 -17.81 13.09 22.59
CA CYS A 51 -17.64 13.56 21.22
C CYS A 51 -17.77 12.43 20.20
N ALA A 52 -17.33 11.20 20.51
CA ALA A 52 -17.52 10.03 19.67
C ALA A 52 -18.99 9.57 19.64
N VAL A 53 -19.71 9.69 20.76
CA VAL A 53 -21.15 9.43 20.88
C VAL A 53 -21.95 10.54 20.22
N ILE A 54 -21.56 11.81 20.34
CA ILE A 54 -22.14 12.94 19.60
C ILE A 54 -21.86 12.79 18.10
N TYR A 55 -20.67 12.35 17.72
CA TYR A 55 -20.34 12.00 16.34
C TYR A 55 -21.16 10.80 15.85
N TRP A 56 -21.34 9.75 16.66
CA TRP A 56 -22.19 8.60 16.34
C TRP A 56 -23.67 8.99 16.27
N LEU A 57 -24.15 9.85 17.16
CA LEU A 57 -25.55 10.32 17.23
C LEU A 57 -25.87 11.32 16.12
N LEU A 58 -24.92 12.20 15.75
CA LEU A 58 -24.99 13.04 14.55
C LEU A 58 -24.84 12.19 13.29
N SER A 59 -23.96 11.18 13.26
CA SER A 59 -23.76 10.30 12.11
C SER A 59 -24.95 9.36 11.86
N VAL A 60 -25.69 8.96 12.90
CA VAL A 60 -26.91 8.12 12.78
C VAL A 60 -28.13 8.94 12.33
N LYS A 61 -28.15 10.25 12.60
CA LYS A 61 -29.25 11.15 12.17
C LYS A 61 -28.97 11.94 10.90
N LEU A 62 -27.70 12.10 10.49
CA LEU A 62 -27.28 12.77 9.26
C LEU A 62 -27.06 11.80 8.08
N ILE A 63 -27.58 10.57 8.20
CA ILE A 63 -27.76 9.63 7.08
C ILE A 63 -29.26 9.39 6.88
N PRO A 64 -29.96 10.27 6.14
CA PRO A 64 -30.91 9.84 5.16
C PRO A 64 -30.17 9.74 3.82
N LEU A 65 -29.54 8.59 3.54
CA LEU A 65 -29.45 8.14 2.14
C LEU A 65 -30.88 7.73 1.80
N PRO A 66 -31.59 8.31 0.80
CA PRO A 66 -31.07 8.79 -0.48
C PRO A 66 -31.63 10.17 -0.88
N GLN A 67 -30.81 11.10 -1.36
CA GLN A 67 -31.33 12.25 -2.13
C GLN A 67 -30.59 12.37 -3.46
N THR A 68 -31.13 11.60 -4.41
CA THR A 68 -30.84 11.48 -5.85
C THR A 68 -31.08 12.80 -6.61
N GLY A 69 -30.59 13.94 -6.10
CA GLY A 69 -30.90 15.26 -6.66
C GLY A 69 -29.97 16.41 -6.28
N MET A 70 -28.85 16.18 -5.60
CA MET A 70 -27.92 17.27 -5.25
C MET A 70 -26.82 17.47 -6.29
N ASN A 71 -26.67 18.73 -6.71
CA ASN A 71 -25.65 19.23 -7.64
C ASN A 71 -24.23 18.92 -7.15
N ILE A 72 -23.31 18.72 -8.09
CA ILE A 72 -21.87 18.44 -7.83
C ILE A 72 -21.25 19.49 -6.88
N ALA A 73 -21.74 20.73 -6.92
CA ALA A 73 -21.31 21.83 -6.06
C ALA A 73 -21.52 21.57 -4.56
N ASP A 74 -22.66 21.01 -4.14
CA ASP A 74 -22.94 20.72 -2.73
C ASP A 74 -22.03 19.61 -2.17
N ARG A 75 -21.55 18.73 -3.04
CA ARG A 75 -20.65 17.63 -2.70
C ARG A 75 -19.22 18.11 -2.48
N LEU A 76 -18.75 18.99 -3.37
CA LEU A 76 -17.47 19.69 -3.21
C LEU A 76 -17.47 20.56 -1.94
N LEU A 77 -18.58 21.25 -1.66
CA LEU A 77 -18.70 22.09 -0.47
C LEU A 77 -18.66 21.27 0.83
N ARG A 78 -19.39 20.15 0.91
CA ARG A 78 -19.37 19.27 2.09
C ARG A 78 -18.01 18.58 2.27
N GLY A 79 -17.41 18.12 1.17
CA GLY A 79 -16.10 17.48 1.19
C GLY A 79 -14.98 18.42 1.65
N THR A 80 -14.98 19.66 1.16
CA THR A 80 -14.04 20.70 1.59
C THR A 80 -14.31 21.12 3.04
N ALA A 81 -15.56 21.28 3.46
CA ALA A 81 -15.90 21.56 4.86
C ALA A 81 -15.41 20.47 5.82
N LEU A 82 -15.58 19.20 5.47
CA LEU A 82 -15.12 18.07 6.29
C LEU A 82 -13.59 18.01 6.36
N THR A 83 -12.91 18.30 5.26
CA THR A 83 -11.44 18.41 5.21
C THR A 83 -10.94 19.55 6.09
N VAL A 84 -11.57 20.72 6.04
CA VAL A 84 -11.24 21.89 6.88
C VAL A 84 -11.45 21.57 8.36
N ILE A 85 -12.51 20.85 8.71
CA ILE A 85 -12.78 20.44 10.11
C ILE A 85 -11.72 19.45 10.60
N VAL A 86 -11.33 18.46 9.81
CA VAL A 86 -10.27 17.50 10.16
C VAL A 86 -8.92 18.21 10.34
N LEU A 87 -8.58 19.13 9.43
CA LEU A 87 -7.36 19.93 9.54
C LEU A 87 -7.39 20.87 10.76
N ALA A 88 -8.53 21.48 11.07
CA ALA A 88 -8.69 22.34 12.24
C ALA A 88 -8.52 21.56 13.55
N ILE A 89 -9.12 20.37 13.65
CA ILE A 89 -8.96 19.48 14.80
C ILE A 89 -7.51 19.01 14.92
N ALA A 90 -6.89 18.59 13.82
CA ALA A 90 -5.48 18.18 13.82
C ALA A 90 -4.53 19.31 14.24
N ARG A 91 -4.79 20.54 13.79
CA ARG A 91 -4.02 21.73 14.16
C ARG A 91 -4.26 22.12 15.62
N ALA A 92 -5.48 22.00 16.12
CA ALA A 92 -5.77 22.21 17.54
C ALA A 92 -5.02 21.18 18.40
N ILE A 93 -5.10 19.89 18.06
CA ILE A 93 -4.38 18.83 18.77
C ILE A 93 -2.87 19.09 18.71
N SER A 94 -2.31 19.46 17.55
CA SER A 94 -0.87 19.68 17.44
C SER A 94 -0.38 20.91 18.20
N VAL A 95 -1.18 21.96 18.33
CA VAL A 95 -0.81 23.15 19.11
C VAL A 95 -0.97 22.92 20.61
N TYR A 96 -2.04 22.24 21.05
CA TYR A 96 -2.33 22.06 22.48
C TYR A 96 -1.62 20.83 23.09
N ALA A 97 -1.46 19.73 22.35
CA ALA A 97 -0.81 18.52 22.86
C ALA A 97 0.73 18.65 22.85
N LEU A 98 1.32 19.29 21.84
CA LEU A 98 2.78 19.44 21.80
C LEU A 98 3.31 20.59 22.65
N ALA A 99 2.51 21.59 22.96
CA ALA A 99 2.90 22.66 23.88
C ALA A 99 3.05 22.18 25.33
N ARG A 100 2.58 20.97 25.64
CA ARG A 100 2.61 20.38 26.99
C ARG A 100 3.72 19.34 27.19
N ILE A 101 4.52 19.06 26.15
CA ILE A 101 5.56 18.02 26.17
C ILE A 101 6.93 18.68 26.19
N GLU A 102 7.64 18.59 27.32
CA GLU A 102 9.00 19.12 27.49
C GLU A 102 10.08 18.29 26.76
N ASP A 103 9.81 17.00 26.51
CA ASP A 103 10.73 16.11 25.82
C ASP A 103 10.64 16.26 24.29
N SER A 104 11.74 16.76 23.71
CA SER A 104 11.84 17.06 22.28
C SER A 104 11.73 15.80 21.41
N SER A 105 12.19 14.64 21.88
CA SER A 105 12.20 13.41 21.10
C SER A 105 10.81 12.80 20.91
N THR A 106 10.00 12.80 21.97
CA THR A 106 8.60 12.36 21.96
C THR A 106 7.72 13.30 21.12
N ARG A 107 8.01 14.61 21.15
CA ARG A 107 7.31 15.65 20.37
C ARG A 107 7.43 15.42 18.85
N PHE A 108 8.62 15.09 18.35
CA PHE A 108 8.85 14.82 16.93
C PHE A 108 8.14 13.54 16.45
N THR A 109 8.17 12.48 17.26
CA THR A 109 7.49 11.21 16.93
C THR A 109 5.97 11.40 16.88
N LEU A 110 5.37 12.11 17.84
CA LEU A 110 3.94 12.42 17.84
C LEU A 110 3.52 13.28 16.64
N GLN A 111 4.34 14.27 16.24
CA GLN A 111 4.08 15.05 15.02
C GLN A 111 4.03 14.19 13.77
N ARG A 112 4.97 13.25 13.63
CA ARG A 112 5.05 12.37 12.47
C ARG A 112 3.84 11.43 12.41
N VAL A 113 3.45 10.86 13.55
CA VAL A 113 2.25 10.01 13.64
C VAL A 113 0.98 10.81 13.34
N MET A 114 0.84 12.01 13.90
CA MET A 114 -0.29 12.91 13.62
C MET A 114 -0.38 13.29 12.14
N HIS A 115 0.74 13.64 11.50
CA HIS A 115 0.77 13.92 10.07
C HIS A 115 0.34 12.70 9.24
N LEU A 116 0.77 11.50 9.60
CA LEU A 116 0.37 10.28 8.91
C LEU A 116 -1.13 10.00 9.06
N VAL A 117 -1.69 10.17 10.26
CA VAL A 117 -3.13 10.00 10.52
C VAL A 117 -3.95 11.03 9.75
N VAL A 118 -3.51 12.28 9.70
CA VAL A 118 -4.16 13.35 8.94
C VAL A 118 -4.10 13.07 7.44
N ALA A 119 -2.94 12.67 6.93
CA ALA A 119 -2.78 12.32 5.52
C ALA A 119 -3.71 11.16 5.13
N LEU A 120 -3.83 10.14 5.98
CA LEU A 120 -4.75 9.03 5.76
C LEU A 120 -6.22 9.48 5.78
N ALA A 121 -6.61 10.33 6.73
CA ALA A 121 -7.96 10.86 6.81
C ALA A 121 -8.32 11.71 5.57
N ILE A 122 -7.40 12.54 5.09
CA ILE A 122 -7.59 13.33 3.87
C ILE A 122 -7.71 12.41 2.65
N ALA A 123 -6.88 11.37 2.54
CA ALA A 123 -6.97 10.40 1.45
C ALA A 123 -8.35 9.74 1.38
N VAL A 124 -8.88 9.30 2.53
CA VAL A 124 -10.23 8.70 2.63
C VAL A 124 -11.31 9.70 2.22
N ILE A 125 -11.21 10.97 2.62
CA ILE A 125 -12.16 12.02 2.25
C ILE A 125 -12.12 12.30 0.75
N VAL A 126 -10.93 12.43 0.16
CA VAL A 126 -10.74 12.66 -1.28
C VAL A 126 -11.33 11.50 -2.09
N ILE A 127 -11.07 10.26 -1.69
CA ILE A 127 -11.67 9.06 -2.27
C ILE A 127 -13.19 9.14 -2.16
N SER A 128 -13.73 9.47 -0.98
CA SER A 128 -15.19 9.58 -0.79
C SER A 128 -15.85 10.69 -1.63
N ILE A 129 -15.13 11.78 -1.94
CA ILE A 129 -15.66 12.88 -2.78
C ILE A 129 -15.62 12.51 -4.26
N ILE A 130 -14.55 11.85 -4.70
CA ILE A 130 -14.36 11.45 -6.10
C ILE A 130 -15.32 10.31 -6.47
N PHE A 131 -15.52 9.35 -5.57
CA PHE A 131 -16.32 8.16 -5.84
C PHE A 131 -17.79 8.33 -5.42
N VAL A 132 -18.52 9.10 -6.23
CA VAL A 132 -19.98 9.38 -6.11
C VAL A 132 -20.83 8.11 -5.95
N ASN A 133 -20.39 7.01 -6.55
CA ASN A 133 -21.06 5.72 -6.48
C ASN A 133 -19.98 4.64 -6.50
N TRP A 134 -19.64 4.07 -5.34
CA TRP A 134 -18.67 2.98 -5.25
C TRP A 134 -19.06 1.81 -6.15
N TYR A 135 -20.37 1.55 -6.33
CA TYR A 135 -20.86 0.55 -7.28
C TYR A 135 -20.51 0.92 -8.73
N GLY A 136 -20.65 2.19 -9.11
CA GLY A 136 -20.30 2.66 -10.46
C GLY A 136 -18.82 2.54 -10.76
N ALA A 137 -17.95 2.83 -9.78
CA ALA A 137 -16.51 2.72 -9.93
C ALA A 137 -16.03 1.26 -9.98
N VAL A 138 -16.58 0.40 -9.11
CA VAL A 138 -16.28 -1.04 -9.15
C VAL A 138 -16.82 -1.66 -10.44
N ALA A 139 -17.98 -1.22 -10.93
CA ALA A 139 -18.54 -1.67 -12.20
C ALA A 139 -17.66 -1.27 -13.39
N THR A 140 -17.20 -0.02 -13.46
CA THR A 140 -16.33 0.43 -14.56
C THR A 140 -14.95 -0.22 -14.51
N LEU A 141 -14.36 -0.39 -13.33
CA LEU A 141 -13.11 -1.13 -13.16
C LEU A 141 -13.29 -2.62 -13.51
N GLY A 142 -14.41 -3.22 -13.14
CA GLY A 142 -14.74 -4.60 -13.50
C GLY A 142 -14.86 -4.79 -15.01
N ILE A 143 -15.63 -3.94 -15.68
CA ILE A 143 -15.78 -3.98 -17.14
C ILE A 143 -14.44 -3.70 -17.83
N GLY A 144 -13.70 -2.70 -17.37
CA GLY A 144 -12.37 -2.38 -17.90
C GLY A 144 -11.39 -3.56 -17.79
N SER A 145 -11.43 -4.28 -16.67
CA SER A 145 -10.57 -5.46 -16.45
C SER A 145 -10.91 -6.60 -17.40
N ILE A 146 -12.20 -6.82 -17.70
CA ILE A 146 -12.63 -7.84 -18.67
C ILE A 146 -12.12 -7.50 -20.07
N ILE A 147 -12.26 -6.23 -20.50
CA ILE A 147 -11.79 -5.79 -21.82
C ILE A 147 -10.29 -6.01 -21.97
N ILE A 148 -9.51 -5.63 -20.95
CA ILE A 148 -8.06 -5.83 -20.94
C ILE A 148 -7.72 -7.33 -20.96
N GLY A 149 -8.42 -8.14 -20.16
CA GLY A 149 -8.23 -9.59 -20.14
C GLY A 149 -8.50 -10.26 -21.49
N LEU A 150 -9.58 -9.85 -22.17
CA LEU A 150 -9.91 -10.33 -23.51
C LEU A 150 -8.86 -9.92 -24.56
N ALA A 151 -8.33 -8.70 -24.46
CA ALA A 151 -7.29 -8.22 -25.38
C ALA A 151 -5.97 -9.00 -25.25
N VAL A 152 -5.61 -9.40 -24.03
CA VAL A 152 -4.36 -10.14 -23.75
C VAL A 152 -4.49 -11.65 -24.01
N GLN A 153 -5.71 -12.16 -24.20
CA GLN A 153 -5.97 -13.59 -24.36
C GLN A 153 -5.20 -14.22 -25.53
N THR A 154 -5.22 -13.60 -26.71
CA THR A 154 -4.55 -14.12 -27.92
C THR A 154 -3.02 -14.14 -27.81
N PRO A 155 -2.33 -13.05 -27.40
CA PRO A 155 -0.90 -13.08 -27.15
C PRO A 155 -0.50 -14.13 -26.09
N MET A 156 -1.29 -14.26 -25.02
CA MET A 156 -1.00 -15.22 -23.96
C MET A 156 -1.12 -16.67 -24.44
N LYS A 157 -2.15 -17.00 -25.23
CA LYS A 157 -2.30 -18.32 -25.86
C LYS A 157 -1.13 -18.63 -26.78
N SER A 158 -0.71 -17.66 -27.59
CA SER A 158 0.44 -17.83 -28.50
C SER A 158 1.75 -18.05 -27.74
N PHE A 159 1.95 -17.37 -26.62
CA PHE A 159 3.09 -17.60 -25.75
C PHE A 159 3.08 -19.00 -25.10
N ILE A 160 1.92 -19.47 -24.63
CA ILE A 160 1.77 -20.84 -24.11
C ILE A 160 2.04 -21.88 -25.22
N ALA A 161 1.55 -21.63 -26.42
CA ALA A 161 1.80 -22.49 -27.58
C ALA A 161 3.29 -22.55 -27.93
N TRP A 162 4.02 -21.44 -27.84
CA TRP A 162 5.48 -21.43 -28.01
C TRP A 162 6.19 -22.33 -27.00
N ILE A 163 5.81 -22.26 -25.72
CA ILE A 163 6.34 -23.17 -24.68
C ILE A 163 5.99 -24.62 -25.02
N TYR A 164 4.77 -24.89 -25.48
CA TYR A 164 4.36 -26.23 -25.89
C TYR A 164 5.22 -26.76 -27.04
N ILE A 165 5.49 -25.94 -28.07
CA ILE A 165 6.36 -26.32 -29.19
C ILE A 165 7.77 -26.63 -28.70
N LEU A 166 8.32 -25.83 -27.78
CA LEU A 166 9.66 -26.06 -27.22
C LEU A 166 9.76 -27.37 -26.43
N VAL A 167 8.75 -27.66 -25.59
CA VAL A 167 8.80 -28.81 -24.67
C VAL A 167 8.42 -30.11 -25.36
N ARG A 168 7.35 -30.09 -26.17
CA ARG A 168 6.81 -31.29 -26.83
C ARG A 168 7.39 -31.52 -28.22
N GLN A 169 7.98 -30.50 -28.83
CA GLN A 169 8.59 -30.55 -30.16
C GLN A 169 7.71 -31.27 -31.20
N PRO A 170 6.44 -30.84 -31.39
CA PRO A 170 5.58 -31.41 -32.44
C PRO A 170 6.18 -31.22 -33.84
N PHE A 171 6.98 -30.17 -34.02
CA PHE A 171 7.80 -29.89 -35.19
C PHE A 171 9.05 -29.12 -34.78
N ARG A 172 10.03 -29.08 -35.68
CA ARG A 172 11.30 -28.38 -35.51
C ARG A 172 11.56 -27.43 -36.69
N VAL A 173 12.49 -26.49 -36.49
CA VAL A 173 12.98 -25.64 -37.57
C VAL A 173 13.63 -26.53 -38.63
N GLY A 174 13.20 -26.35 -39.88
CA GLY A 174 13.58 -27.17 -41.03
C GLY A 174 12.58 -28.27 -41.41
N ASP A 175 11.59 -28.57 -40.55
CA ASP A 175 10.55 -29.54 -40.87
C ASP A 175 9.56 -28.95 -41.88
N ARG A 176 9.06 -29.79 -42.80
CA ARG A 176 7.96 -29.44 -43.70
C ARG A 176 6.66 -29.76 -43.02
N ILE A 177 5.89 -28.74 -42.67
CA ILE A 177 4.61 -28.93 -42.00
C ILE A 177 3.44 -28.41 -42.83
N GLN A 178 2.28 -29.02 -42.61
CA GLN A 178 1.00 -28.48 -43.04
C GLN A 178 0.15 -28.17 -41.81
N ILE A 179 -0.29 -26.91 -41.71
CA ILE A 179 -1.19 -26.42 -40.68
C ILE A 179 -2.36 -25.70 -41.33
N GLY A 180 -3.56 -26.28 -41.17
CA GLY A 180 -4.75 -25.85 -41.90
C GLY A 180 -4.52 -25.89 -43.43
N ASP A 181 -4.70 -24.74 -44.07
CA ASP A 181 -4.50 -24.56 -45.52
C ASP A 181 -3.07 -24.13 -45.91
N ALA A 182 -2.17 -23.94 -44.93
CA ALA A 182 -0.80 -23.49 -45.17
C ALA A 182 0.18 -24.68 -45.11
N THR A 183 0.95 -24.86 -46.18
CA THR A 183 2.00 -25.88 -46.27
C THR A 183 3.35 -25.20 -46.51
N GLY A 184 4.37 -25.60 -45.76
CA GLY A 184 5.69 -25.00 -45.89
C GLY A 184 6.74 -25.52 -44.92
N ASP A 185 7.99 -25.11 -45.17
CA ASP A 185 9.12 -25.46 -44.32
C ASP A 185 9.25 -24.46 -43.17
N VAL A 186 9.42 -24.93 -41.93
CA VAL A 186 9.54 -24.07 -40.75
C VAL A 186 10.88 -23.35 -40.78
N ILE A 187 10.86 -22.02 -40.83
CA ILE A 187 12.07 -21.18 -40.84
C ILE A 187 12.43 -20.73 -39.44
N ASP A 188 11.44 -20.26 -38.68
CA ASP A 188 11.64 -19.70 -37.36
C ASP A 188 10.39 -19.87 -36.48
N VAL A 189 10.62 -20.06 -35.18
CA VAL A 189 9.58 -20.18 -34.15
C VAL A 189 9.84 -19.09 -33.12
N SER A 190 9.21 -17.94 -33.31
CA SER A 190 9.26 -16.79 -32.41
C SER A 190 8.27 -16.95 -31.25
N TYR A 191 8.32 -16.06 -30.25
CA TYR A 191 7.50 -16.17 -29.03
C TYR A 191 5.99 -16.17 -29.28
N LEU A 192 5.52 -15.43 -30.28
CA LEU A 192 4.08 -15.26 -30.57
C LEU A 192 3.66 -15.80 -31.93
N ASP A 193 4.60 -15.90 -32.88
CA ASP A 193 4.34 -16.33 -34.25
C ASP A 193 5.39 -17.32 -34.74
N THR A 194 4.99 -18.16 -35.69
CA THR A 194 5.86 -19.10 -36.41
C THR A 194 5.87 -18.70 -37.89
N THR A 195 7.06 -18.75 -38.49
CA THR A 195 7.27 -18.39 -39.90
C THR A 195 7.55 -19.64 -40.72
N LEU A 196 6.74 -19.85 -41.77
CA LEU A 196 6.92 -20.91 -42.75
C LEU A 196 7.36 -20.34 -44.09
N TRP A 197 8.15 -21.11 -44.81
CA TRP A 197 8.42 -20.90 -46.23
C TRP A 197 7.37 -21.63 -47.05
N GLU A 198 6.52 -20.92 -47.79
CA GLU A 198 5.40 -21.53 -48.52
C GLU A 198 5.87 -22.50 -49.62
N PHE A 199 5.34 -23.72 -49.59
CA PHE A 199 5.48 -24.74 -50.63
C PHE A 199 4.10 -25.14 -51.17
N GLY A 200 3.96 -25.24 -52.50
CA GLY A 200 2.69 -25.67 -53.13
C GLY A 200 1.54 -24.66 -52.98
N GLY A 201 1.80 -23.40 -53.34
CA GLY A 201 0.79 -22.33 -53.26
C GLY A 201 -0.41 -22.52 -54.21
N LYS A 202 -1.49 -21.77 -53.96
CA LYS A 202 -2.78 -21.87 -54.71
C LYS A 202 -2.68 -21.77 -56.25
N TYR A 203 -1.59 -21.20 -56.76
CA TYR A 203 -1.36 -20.98 -58.20
C TYR A 203 -0.16 -21.77 -58.75
N ILE A 204 0.49 -22.60 -57.93
CA ILE A 204 1.71 -23.33 -58.29
C ILE A 204 1.47 -24.82 -58.01
N SER A 205 1.39 -25.59 -59.08
CA SER A 205 1.26 -27.05 -59.01
C SER A 205 2.66 -27.67 -58.84
N GLY A 206 2.91 -28.36 -57.72
CA GLY A 206 4.14 -29.13 -57.47
C GLY A 206 4.87 -28.76 -56.18
N ASP A 207 5.93 -29.51 -55.84
CA ASP A 207 6.78 -29.32 -54.64
C ASP A 207 7.79 -28.15 -54.77
N HIS A 208 7.42 -27.11 -55.50
CA HIS A 208 8.28 -25.95 -55.71
C HIS A 208 8.02 -24.87 -54.63
N PRO A 209 9.08 -24.20 -54.13
CA PRO A 209 8.93 -23.11 -53.19
C PRO A 209 8.28 -21.91 -53.89
N SER A 210 7.22 -21.35 -53.30
CA SER A 210 6.56 -20.15 -53.84
C SER A 210 7.38 -18.88 -53.65
N GLY A 211 8.39 -18.90 -52.77
CA GLY A 211 9.14 -17.70 -52.38
C GLY A 211 8.41 -16.77 -51.39
N ARG A 212 7.17 -17.10 -51.00
CA ARG A 212 6.40 -16.34 -50.01
C ARG A 212 6.65 -16.87 -48.60
N LEU A 213 6.62 -15.97 -47.62
CA LEU A 213 6.67 -16.31 -46.20
C LEU A 213 5.27 -16.26 -45.62
N ILE A 214 4.89 -17.30 -44.88
CA ILE A 214 3.63 -17.37 -44.13
C ILE A 214 3.96 -17.19 -42.66
N LYS A 215 3.37 -16.17 -42.03
CA LYS A 215 3.44 -15.98 -40.58
C LYS A 215 2.07 -16.22 -39.98
N PHE A 216 2.02 -17.09 -38.98
CA PHE A 216 0.79 -17.37 -38.25
C PHE A 216 1.05 -17.33 -36.74
N PRO A 217 0.04 -16.94 -35.92
CA PRO A 217 0.20 -16.89 -34.48
C PRO A 217 0.30 -18.31 -33.91
N ASN A 218 1.19 -18.51 -32.94
CA ASN A 218 1.46 -19.84 -32.39
C ASN A 218 0.23 -20.51 -31.78
N GLU A 219 -0.78 -19.75 -31.33
CA GLU A 219 -2.03 -20.33 -30.81
C GLU A 219 -2.70 -21.32 -31.77
N LYS A 220 -2.48 -21.16 -33.09
CA LYS A 220 -2.98 -22.09 -34.13
C LYS A 220 -2.48 -23.52 -33.96
N VAL A 221 -1.29 -23.71 -33.39
CA VAL A 221 -0.73 -25.04 -33.10
C VAL A 221 -1.58 -25.81 -32.08
N LEU A 222 -2.32 -25.11 -31.23
CA LEU A 222 -3.19 -25.72 -30.22
C LEU A 222 -4.60 -26.00 -30.72
N ASP A 223 -5.04 -25.25 -31.74
CA ASP A 223 -6.42 -25.28 -32.25
C ASP A 223 -6.56 -26.12 -33.54
N GLU A 224 -5.48 -26.28 -34.31
CA GLU A 224 -5.48 -26.96 -35.61
C GLU A 224 -4.62 -28.23 -35.61
N LEU A 225 -4.95 -29.16 -36.52
CA LEU A 225 -4.15 -30.35 -36.77
C LEU A 225 -2.88 -29.98 -37.53
N ILE A 226 -1.76 -30.57 -37.13
CA ILE A 226 -0.45 -30.36 -37.75
C ILE A 226 -0.01 -31.69 -38.35
N TYR A 227 0.33 -31.66 -39.63
CA TYR A 227 0.99 -32.77 -40.31
C TYR A 227 2.47 -32.42 -40.43
N ASN A 228 3.34 -33.28 -39.92
CA ASN A 228 4.81 -33.18 -39.95
C ASN A 228 5.36 -34.52 -40.45
#